data_AF-A0A8J8KM55-F1
#
_entry.id   AF-A0A8J8KM55-F1
#
_cell.length_a   1.000
_cell.length_b   1.000
_cell.length_c   1.000
_cell.angle_alpha   90.00
_cell.angle_beta   90.00
_cell.angle_gamma   90.00
#
_symmetry.space_group_name_H-M   'P 1'
#
loop_
_entity.id
_entity.type
_entity.pdbx_description
1 polymer ?
#
loop_
_entity_poly.entity_id
_entity_poly.type
_entity_poly.pdbx_seq_one_letter_code
_entity_poly.pdbx_strand_id
1 'polypeptide(L)'
;MQVKDPDVITRWRKRRQLSQRDLAFLCRCSQNAISLIELGKMRTLSEDLAVAIAKRLDVPWEDLFAARDTSGVRRVPRGASSTRRPDAA
;
A
#
# COMPACT_ATOMS: atom_id res chain seq x y z
N MET A 1 -0.51 -1.12 -1.49
CA MET A 1 0.68 -0.41 -0.97
C MET A 1 0.39 0.25 0.38
N GLN A 2 1.42 0.49 1.19
CA GLN A 2 1.35 1.21 2.47
C GLN A 2 2.29 2.42 2.46
N VAL A 3 1.86 3.56 2.98
CA VAL A 3 2.70 4.76 3.12
C VAL A 3 3.75 4.53 4.21
N LYS A 4 5.03 4.78 3.89
CA LYS A 4 6.12 4.73 4.88
C LYS A 4 6.11 5.98 5.76
N ASP A 5 6.25 7.14 5.12
CA ASP A 5 6.31 8.44 5.78
C ASP A 5 5.53 9.51 4.98
N PRO A 6 4.40 10.01 5.51
CA PRO A 6 3.62 11.10 4.92
C PRO A 6 4.41 12.39 4.68
N ASP A 7 5.37 12.71 5.55
CA ASP A 7 6.13 13.96 5.48
C ASP A 7 7.10 13.95 4.30
N VAL A 8 7.62 12.78 3.94
CA VAL A 8 8.48 12.60 2.77
C VAL A 8 7.71 12.90 1.48
N ILE A 9 6.47 12.42 1.37
CA ILE A 9 5.59 12.70 0.22
C ILE A 9 5.33 14.22 0.11
N THR A 10 5.00 14.87 1.23
CA THR A 10 4.78 16.31 1.28
C THR A 10 6.03 17.10 0.84
N ARG A 11 7.21 16.69 1.31
CA ARG A 11 8.48 17.32 0.98
C ARG A 11 8.78 17.21 -0.52
N TRP A 12 8.64 16.03 -1.10
CA TRP A 12 8.90 15.81 -2.53
C TRP A 12 7.89 16.54 -3.41
N ARG A 13 6.61 16.57 -3.04
CA ARG A 13 5.59 17.35 -3.76
C ARG A 13 5.97 18.83 -3.81
N LYS A 14 6.37 19.41 -2.68
CA LYS A 14 6.80 20.81 -2.60
C LYS A 14 8.08 21.07 -3.41
N ARG A 15 9.05 20.15 -3.40
CA ARG A 15 10.27 20.24 -4.24
C ARG A 15 9.95 20.28 -5.74
N ARG A 16 8.90 19.57 -6.15
CA ARG A 16 8.38 19.56 -7.54
C ARG A 16 7.45 20.74 -7.85
N GLN A 17 7.24 21.66 -6.90
CA GLN A 17 6.33 22.80 -7.02
C GLN A 17 4.88 22.42 -7.39
N LEU A 18 4.45 21.21 -7.03
CA LEU A 18 3.09 20.75 -7.28
C LEU A 18 2.18 21.15 -6.12
N SER A 19 1.00 21.69 -6.40
CA SER A 19 -0.06 21.74 -5.37
C SER A 19 -0.63 20.34 -5.14
N GLN A 20 -1.38 20.15 -4.05
CA GLN A 20 -2.10 18.88 -3.83
C GLN A 20 -3.11 18.61 -4.95
N ARG A 21 -3.72 19.66 -5.51
CA ARG A 21 -4.66 19.55 -6.63
C ARG A 21 -3.95 19.12 -7.92
N ASP A 22 -2.75 19.66 -8.17
CA ASP A 22 -1.96 19.27 -9.34
C ASP A 22 -1.55 17.82 -9.27
N LEU A 23 -1.00 17.39 -8.13
CA LEU A 23 -0.61 15.99 -7.95
C LEU A 23 -1.82 15.06 -8.08
N ALA A 24 -2.97 15.43 -7.50
CA ALA A 24 -4.18 14.66 -7.61
C ALA A 24 -4.67 14.53 -9.06
N PHE A 25 -4.67 15.63 -9.82
CA PHE A 25 -5.02 15.64 -11.23
C PHE A 25 -4.07 14.73 -12.04
N LEU A 26 -2.76 14.84 -11.82
CA LEU A 26 -1.74 14.06 -12.52
C LEU A 26 -1.81 12.55 -12.22
N CYS A 27 -2.26 12.19 -11.01
CA CYS A 27 -2.45 10.81 -10.54
C CYS A 27 -3.89 10.30 -10.71
N ARG A 28 -4.79 11.10 -11.31
CA ARG A 28 -6.21 10.78 -11.53
C ARG A 28 -6.94 10.38 -10.23
N CYS A 29 -6.65 11.07 -9.14
CA CYS A 29 -7.32 10.89 -7.86
C CYS A 29 -7.91 12.20 -7.34
N SER A 30 -8.61 12.15 -6.20
CA SER A 30 -9.14 13.35 -5.57
C SER A 30 -8.05 14.09 -4.79
N GLN A 31 -8.14 15.43 -4.74
CA GLN A 31 -7.24 16.23 -3.90
C GLN A 31 -7.36 15.83 -2.41
N ASN A 32 -8.55 15.42 -1.97
CA ASN A 32 -8.76 14.90 -0.62
C ASN A 32 -7.93 13.63 -0.35
N ALA A 33 -7.77 12.73 -1.33
CA ALA A 33 -6.91 11.55 -1.16
C ALA A 33 -5.46 11.94 -0.90
N ILE A 34 -4.91 12.90 -1.67
CA ILE A 34 -3.55 13.43 -1.44
C ILE A 34 -3.44 14.07 -0.05
N SER A 35 -4.43 14.88 0.35
CA SER A 35 -4.47 15.48 1.68
C SER A 35 -4.46 14.43 2.80
N LEU A 36 -5.28 13.38 2.70
CA LEU A 36 -5.33 12.32 3.70
C LEU A 36 -4.03 11.50 3.76
N ILE A 37 -3.36 11.31 2.63
CA ILE A 37 -2.03 10.68 2.56
C ILE A 37 -1.00 11.54 3.30
N GLU A 38 -0.93 12.85 2.97
CA GLU A 38 0.02 13.79 3.60
C GLU A 38 -0.23 14.01 5.09
N LEU A 39 -1.50 13.92 5.53
CA LEU A 39 -1.86 13.96 6.95
C LEU A 39 -1.67 12.61 7.68
N GLY A 40 -1.25 11.55 6.98
CA GLY A 40 -1.11 10.21 7.54
C GLY A 40 -2.43 9.53 7.95
N LYS A 41 -3.57 10.10 7.55
CA LYS A 41 -4.93 9.56 7.78
C LYS A 41 -5.28 8.44 6.80
N MET A 42 -4.66 8.43 5.62
CA MET A 42 -4.76 7.34 4.64
C MET A 42 -3.42 6.62 4.53
N ARG A 43 -3.25 5.56 5.32
CA ARG A 43 -2.00 4.79 5.38
C ARG A 43 -1.88 3.73 4.30
N THR A 44 -2.99 3.39 3.64
CA THR A 44 -3.05 2.31 2.65
C THR A 44 -3.75 2.78 1.39
N LEU A 45 -3.21 2.38 0.25
CA LEU A 45 -3.71 2.75 -1.08
C LEU A 45 -3.44 1.63 -2.09
N SER A 46 -4.11 1.71 -3.24
CA SER A 46 -3.85 0.81 -4.36
C SER A 46 -2.41 0.93 -4.86
N GLU A 47 -1.92 -0.13 -5.49
CA GLU A 47 -0.60 -0.14 -6.11
C GLU A 47 -0.49 0.87 -7.23
N ASP A 48 -1.48 0.91 -8.14
CA ASP A 48 -1.52 1.88 -9.24
C ASP A 48 -1.41 3.33 -8.76
N LEU A 49 -2.11 3.69 -7.68
CA LEU A 49 -2.05 5.05 -7.14
C LEU A 49 -0.68 5.34 -6.52
N ALA A 50 -0.09 4.39 -5.79
CA ALA A 50 1.24 4.55 -5.20
C ALA A 50 2.31 4.73 -6.27
N VAL A 51 2.30 3.87 -7.30
CA VAL A 51 3.24 3.96 -8.44
C VAL A 51 3.04 5.25 -9.21
N ALA A 52 1.78 5.68 -9.43
CA ALA A 52 1.49 6.94 -10.08
C ALA A 52 2.04 8.14 -9.30
N ILE A 53 1.86 8.17 -7.97
CA ILE A 53 2.42 9.22 -7.10
C ILE A 53 3.94 9.22 -7.19
N ALA A 54 4.58 8.07 -7.01
CA ALA A 54 6.03 7.92 -7.07
C ALA A 54 6.61 8.43 -8.40
N LYS A 55 6.00 8.05 -9.53
CA LYS A 55 6.39 8.50 -10.87
C LYS A 55 6.28 10.02 -11.04
N ARG A 56 5.28 10.68 -10.45
CA ARG A 56 5.12 12.15 -10.56
C ARG A 56 6.03 12.92 -9.63
N LEU A 57 6.37 12.34 -8.49
CA LEU A 57 7.37 12.89 -7.58
C LEU A 57 8.80 12.60 -8.07
N ASP A 58 8.94 11.66 -9.01
CA ASP A 58 10.20 11.17 -9.59
C ASP A 58 11.11 10.64 -8.47
N VAL A 59 10.52 9.73 -7.70
CA VAL A 59 11.13 9.02 -6.58
C VAL A 59 10.79 7.54 -6.76
N PRO A 60 11.72 6.61 -6.54
CA PRO A 60 11.41 5.18 -6.48
C PRO A 60 10.24 4.92 -5.52
N TRP A 61 9.30 4.07 -5.92
CA TRP A 61 8.10 3.83 -5.10
C TRP A 61 8.48 3.15 -3.78
N GLU A 62 9.57 2.38 -3.76
CA GLU A 62 10.13 1.71 -2.59
C GLU A 62 10.57 2.70 -1.51
N ASP A 63 10.92 3.93 -1.87
CA ASP A 63 11.33 4.96 -0.90
C ASP A 63 10.12 5.62 -0.22
N LEU A 64 8.97 5.63 -0.88
CA LEU A 64 7.74 6.28 -0.41
C LEU A 64 6.75 5.28 0.22
N PHE A 65 6.75 4.05 -0.28
CA PHE A 65 5.75 3.05 0.03
C PHE A 65 6.38 1.70 0.34
N ALA A 66 5.65 0.87 1.09
CA ALA A 66 5.95 -0.53 1.29
C ALA A 66 4.91 -1.41 0.56
N ALA A 67 5.39 -2.48 -0.07
CA ALA A 67 4.54 -3.53 -0.57
C ALA A 67 3.75 -4.13 0.60
N ARG A 68 2.43 -4.24 0.43
CA ARG A 68 1.59 -4.99 1.36
C ARG A 68 1.41 -6.36 0.75
N ASP A 69 1.83 -7.38 1.48
CA ASP A 69 1.49 -8.74 1.14
C ASP A 69 -0.01 -8.93 1.40
N THR A 70 -0.80 -8.97 0.34
CA THR A 70 -2.25 -9.26 0.42
C THR A 70 -2.52 -10.75 0.49
N SER A 71 -1.47 -11.59 0.55
CA SER A 71 -1.59 -13.03 0.78
C SER A 71 -2.06 -13.31 2.22
N GLY A 72 -3.35 -13.07 2.46
CA GLY A 72 -4.09 -13.66 3.55
C GLY A 72 -4.26 -15.17 3.35
N VAL A 73 -3.17 -15.91 3.11
CA VAL A 73 -3.18 -17.36 3.29
C VAL A 73 -3.23 -17.59 4.79
N ARG A 74 -4.43 -17.51 5.35
CA ARG A 74 -4.74 -18.13 6.64
C ARG A 74 -4.44 -19.60 6.46
N ARG A 75 -3.26 -20.02 6.92
CA ARG A 75 -2.82 -21.42 6.92
C ARG A 75 -3.83 -22.19 7.76
N VAL A 76 -4.78 -22.85 7.10
CA VAL A 76 -5.71 -23.76 7.78
C VAL A 76 -4.85 -24.89 8.33
N PRO A 77 -4.81 -25.14 9.65
CA PRO A 77 -4.19 -26.34 10.16
C PRO A 77 -4.95 -27.52 9.53
N ARG A 78 -4.24 -28.31 8.72
CA ARG A 78 -4.79 -29.51 8.11
C ARG A 78 -5.08 -30.47 9.26
N GLY A 79 -6.33 -30.50 9.68
CA GLY A 79 -6.81 -31.41 10.73
C GLY A 79 -6.41 -32.82 10.36
N ALA A 80 -5.68 -33.48 11.26
CA ALA A 80 -5.35 -34.89 11.16
C ALA A 80 -6.67 -35.69 11.16
N SER A 81 -7.09 -36.16 9.99
CA SER A 81 -8.19 -37.11 9.88
C SER A 81 -7.70 -38.47 10.34
N SER A 82 -8.08 -38.80 11.58
CA SER A 82 -8.24 -40.14 12.11
C SER A 82 -8.94 -41.09 11.12
N THR A 83 -8.36 -42.27 10.90
CA THR A 83 -8.98 -43.60 10.74
C THR A 83 -7.87 -44.55 10.30
N ARG A 84 -7.73 -45.81 10.73
CA ARG A 84 -8.66 -46.80 11.28
C ARG A 84 -7.80 -47.90 11.93
N ARG A 85 -8.20 -48.44 13.08
CA ARG A 85 -7.72 -49.77 13.54
C ARG A 85 -8.21 -50.85 12.55
N PRO A 86 -7.49 -51.97 12.45
CA PRO A 86 -8.16 -53.23 12.75
C PRO A 86 -7.35 -54.13 13.69
N ASP A 87 -8.11 -54.95 14.43
CA ASP A 87 -7.68 -56.07 15.26
C ASP A 87 -6.76 -57.06 14.54
N ALA A 88 -5.82 -57.64 15.28
CA ALA A 88 -5.33 -59.00 15.06
C ALA A 88 -4.53 -59.49 16.29
N ALA A 89 -5.15 -60.35 17.12
CA ALA A 89 -4.61 -61.61 17.66
C ALA A 89 -5.59 -62.21 18.68
#